data_AF-A0A0B6Y4A2-F1
#
_entry.id   AF-A0A0B6Y4A2-F1
#
_cell.length_a   1.000
_cell.length_b   1.000
_cell.length_c   1.000
_cell.angle_alpha   90.00
_cell.angle_beta   90.00
_cell.angle_gamma   90.00
#
_symmetry.space_group_name_H-M   'P 1'
#
loop_
_entity.id
_entity.type
_entity.pdbx_description
1 polymer ?
#
loop_
_entity_poly.entity_id
_entity_poly.type
_entity_poly.pdbx_seq_one_letter_code
_entity_poly.pdbx_strand_id
1 'polypeptide(L)'
;GEQGLKEQGGDGGHHDPFDIFNMFFGGAGGGRRERTTKVKDKIFQMSVSLTDLYNGSARKLKVSRKVKCAKCNAKGGKGVKMCEKCDGRGMSIKIVQIGPGIITQQQVPCSCKTGETY
;
A
#
# COMPACT_ATOMS: atom_id res chain seq x y z
N GLY A 1 -29.67 10.21 47.76
CA GLY A 1 -29.28 10.18 46.34
C GLY A 1 -27.77 10.18 46.28
N GLU A 2 -27.06 9.06 46.16
CA GLU A 2 -27.42 7.79 45.51
C GLU A 2 -27.68 7.87 43.99
N GLN A 3 -27.13 8.89 43.30
CA GLN A 3 -27.18 8.98 41.83
C GLN A 3 -25.83 9.37 41.19
N GLY A 4 -24.71 9.03 41.83
CA GLY A 4 -23.37 9.11 41.24
C GLY A 4 -22.66 7.76 41.07
N LEU A 5 -23.31 6.66 41.46
CA LEU A 5 -22.68 5.32 41.53
C LEU A 5 -23.50 4.23 40.80
N LYS A 6 -24.42 4.61 39.91
CA LYS A 6 -25.39 3.66 39.34
C LYS A 6 -25.50 3.73 37.82
N GLU A 7 -24.37 3.58 37.15
CA GLU A 7 -24.29 2.92 35.84
C GLU A 7 -23.11 1.93 35.85
N GLN A 8 -22.99 1.19 36.96
CA GLN A 8 -22.31 -0.10 37.00
C GLN A 8 -23.41 -1.15 37.12
N GLY A 9 -23.72 -1.82 36.02
CA GLY A 9 -24.79 -2.83 36.00
C GLY A 9 -25.22 -3.24 34.61
N GLY A 10 -24.29 -3.70 33.79
CA GLY A 10 -24.59 -4.30 32.51
C GLY A 10 -23.41 -5.11 32.00
N ASP A 11 -23.55 -6.43 32.05
CA ASP A 11 -22.70 -7.44 31.43
C ASP A 11 -21.42 -7.84 32.18
N GLY A 12 -21.44 -9.09 32.67
CA GLY A 12 -20.26 -9.77 33.15
C GLY A 12 -19.30 -10.00 31.98
N GLY A 13 -18.10 -9.46 32.10
CA GLY A 13 -16.99 -9.79 31.22
C GLY A 13 -15.75 -9.95 32.08
N HIS A 14 -15.20 -11.16 32.11
CA HIS A 14 -13.82 -11.36 32.58
C HIS A 14 -12.93 -10.36 31.83
N HIS A 15 -12.31 -9.41 32.55
CA HIS A 15 -11.17 -8.70 32.00
C HIS A 15 -10.02 -9.71 31.93
N ASP A 16 -9.97 -10.41 30.80
CA ASP A 16 -8.90 -11.33 30.49
C ASP A 16 -7.59 -10.52 30.47
N PRO A 17 -6.54 -10.91 31.23
CA PRO A 17 -5.25 -10.21 31.18
C PRO A 17 -4.64 -10.16 29.77
N PHE A 18 -5.14 -11.01 28.86
CA PHE A 18 -4.85 -10.97 27.43
C PHE A 18 -5.46 -9.77 26.69
N ASP A 19 -6.44 -9.05 27.25
CA ASP A 19 -7.12 -7.93 26.57
C ASP A 19 -6.26 -6.66 26.55
N ILE A 20 -5.49 -6.40 27.61
CA ILE A 20 -4.43 -5.37 27.65
C ILE A 20 -3.29 -5.76 26.70
N PHE A 21 -2.94 -7.04 26.66
CA PHE A 21 -1.95 -7.56 25.72
C PHE A 21 -2.46 -7.46 24.27
N ASN A 22 -3.75 -7.64 24.01
CA ASN A 22 -4.37 -7.49 22.69
C ASN A 22 -4.48 -6.01 22.27
N MET A 23 -4.66 -5.08 23.21
CA MET A 23 -4.64 -3.65 22.91
C MET A 23 -3.23 -3.15 22.54
N PHE A 24 -2.18 -3.75 23.13
CA PHE A 24 -0.78 -3.37 22.89
C PHE A 24 -0.07 -4.21 21.80
N PHE A 25 -0.44 -5.48 21.63
CA PHE A 25 0.17 -6.45 20.69
C PHE A 25 -0.81 -7.03 19.65
N GLY A 26 -2.12 -6.89 19.86
CA GLY A 26 -3.19 -7.42 18.99
C GLY A 26 -3.79 -6.40 18.01
N GLY A 27 -3.31 -5.16 17.99
CA GLY A 27 -3.72 -4.11 17.03
C GLY A 27 -3.29 -4.33 15.57
N ALA A 28 -2.84 -5.54 15.20
CA ALA A 28 -2.31 -5.85 13.88
C ALA A 28 -3.36 -6.42 12.89
N GLY A 29 -4.66 -6.32 13.20
CA GLY A 29 -5.75 -6.69 12.30
C GLY A 29 -6.08 -5.64 11.22
N GLY A 30 -5.32 -4.54 11.16
CA GLY A 30 -5.42 -3.55 10.09
C GLY A 30 -4.81 -4.10 8.81
N GLY A 31 -5.51 -5.03 8.15
CA GLY A 31 -5.20 -5.48 6.81
C GLY A 31 -4.90 -4.25 5.98
N ARG A 32 -3.62 -4.09 5.64
CA ARG A 32 -3.10 -2.95 4.89
C ARG A 32 -3.71 -3.06 3.51
N ARG A 33 -4.94 -2.54 3.35
CA ARG A 33 -5.68 -2.50 2.10
C ARG A 33 -4.67 -2.03 1.08
N GLU A 34 -4.41 -2.89 0.11
CA GLU A 34 -3.57 -2.60 -1.02
C GLU A 34 -4.19 -1.37 -1.68
N ARG A 35 -3.70 -0.18 -1.28
CA ARG A 35 -4.14 1.07 -1.87
C ARG A 35 -3.64 0.98 -3.29
N THR A 36 -4.54 0.70 -4.22
CA THR A 36 -4.30 0.91 -5.64
C THR A 36 -3.79 2.34 -5.80
N THR A 37 -2.48 2.46 -6.02
CA THR A 37 -1.83 3.74 -6.23
C THR A 37 -2.41 4.30 -7.51
N LYS A 38 -3.23 5.34 -7.38
CA LYS A 38 -3.71 6.08 -8.54
C LYS A 38 -2.51 6.61 -9.30
N VAL A 39 -2.56 6.50 -10.63
CA VAL A 39 -1.53 7.06 -11.51
C VAL A 39 -1.51 8.57 -11.29
N LYS A 40 -0.32 9.17 -11.23
CA LYS A 40 -0.16 10.62 -11.12
C LYS A 40 -0.65 11.29 -12.41
N ASP A 41 -1.36 12.41 -12.26
CA ASP A 41 -1.82 13.20 -13.39
C ASP A 41 -0.64 13.83 -14.15
N LYS A 42 -0.81 14.03 -15.46
CA LYS A 42 0.13 14.74 -16.32
C LYS A 42 -0.55 16.01 -16.85
N ILE A 43 0.06 17.16 -16.58
CA ILE A 43 -0.42 18.47 -17.04
C ILE A 43 0.35 18.84 -18.32
N PHE A 44 -0.36 19.10 -19.41
CA PHE A 44 0.20 19.60 -20.66
C PHE A 44 -0.26 21.04 -20.86
N GLN A 45 0.64 21.99 -20.69
CA GLN A 45 0.35 23.41 -20.96
C GLN A 45 0.46 23.67 -22.46
N MET A 46 -0.59 24.26 -23.05
CA MET A 46 -0.63 24.61 -24.46
C MET A 46 -0.84 26.12 -24.59
N SER A 47 0.07 26.80 -25.29
CA SER A 47 -0.10 28.21 -25.63
C SER A 47 -1.06 28.36 -26.81
N VAL A 48 -1.98 29.32 -26.69
CA VAL A 48 -2.98 29.67 -27.70
C VAL A 48 -2.91 31.17 -27.99
N SER A 49 -3.17 31.55 -29.24
CA SER A 49 -3.34 32.95 -29.62
C SER A 49 -4.79 33.38 -29.41
N LEU A 50 -5.04 34.69 -29.27
CA LEU A 50 -6.41 35.23 -29.17
C LEU A 50 -7.23 34.94 -30.45
N THR A 51 -6.58 34.94 -31.60
CA THR A 51 -7.21 34.61 -32.90
C THR A 51 -7.63 33.14 -32.97
N ASP A 52 -6.81 32.23 -32.43
CA ASP A 52 -7.14 30.80 -32.36
C ASP A 52 -8.25 30.50 -31.34
N LEU A 53 -8.38 31.32 -30.30
CA LEU A 53 -9.50 31.28 -29.36
C LEU A 53 -10.80 31.80 -30.00
N TYR A 54 -10.70 32.86 -30.81
CA TYR A 54 -11.86 33.47 -31.46
C TYR A 54 -12.42 32.62 -32.60
N ASN A 55 -11.55 32.11 -33.47
CA ASN A 55 -11.95 31.32 -34.64
C ASN A 55 -12.11 29.82 -34.33
N GLY A 56 -11.60 29.37 -33.18
CA GLY A 56 -11.45 27.96 -32.85
C GLY A 56 -10.28 27.32 -33.60
N SER A 57 -9.48 26.50 -32.90
CA SER A 57 -8.38 25.74 -33.51
C SER A 57 -8.34 24.31 -32.98
N ALA A 58 -8.01 23.35 -33.86
CA ALA A 58 -7.80 21.96 -33.49
C ALA A 58 -6.30 21.64 -33.49
N ARG A 59 -5.74 21.32 -32.32
CA ARG A 59 -4.32 20.96 -32.16
C ARG A 59 -4.18 19.51 -31.68
N LYS A 60 -3.28 18.76 -32.30
CA LYS A 60 -3.03 17.35 -31.94
C LYS A 60 -2.05 17.27 -30.77
N LEU A 61 -2.51 16.79 -29.61
CA LEU A 61 -1.66 16.51 -28.45
C LEU A 61 -1.14 15.07 -28.50
N LYS A 62 0.19 14.89 -28.56
CA LYS A 62 0.83 13.56 -28.46
C LYS A 62 1.09 13.23 -26.99
N VAL A 63 0.36 12.26 -26.43
CA VAL A 63 0.52 11.82 -25.05
C VAL A 63 1.19 10.46 -24.98
N SER A 64 2.37 10.38 -24.36
CA SER A 64 3.04 9.13 -24.05
C SER A 64 2.72 8.67 -22.63
N ARG A 65 2.07 7.51 -22.50
CA ARG A 65 1.79 6.85 -21.22
C ARG A 65 2.31 5.42 -21.21
N LYS A 66 2.76 4.93 -20.05
CA LYS A 66 3.08 3.52 -19.86
C LYS A 66 1.76 2.75 -19.80
N VAL A 67 1.61 1.73 -20.64
CA VAL A 67 0.44 0.83 -20.66
C VAL A 67 0.87 -0.59 -20.29
N LYS A 68 -0.08 -1.41 -19.85
CA LYS A 68 0.19 -2.84 -19.61
C LYS A 68 0.69 -3.48 -20.90
N CYS A 69 1.79 -4.23 -20.82
CA CYS A 69 2.32 -4.94 -21.96
C CYS A 69 1.36 -6.07 -22.36
N ALA A 70 0.86 -6.04 -23.61
CA ALA A 70 -0.05 -7.07 -24.13
C ALA A 70 0.63 -8.44 -24.28
N LYS A 71 1.92 -8.48 -24.61
CA LYS A 71 2.66 -9.72 -24.85
C LYS A 71 2.86 -10.55 -23.58
N CYS A 72 3.03 -9.91 -22.42
CA CYS A 72 3.27 -10.61 -21.15
C CYS A 72 2.17 -10.34 -20.12
N ASN A 73 1.10 -9.62 -20.45
CA ASN A 73 0.03 -9.22 -19.53
C ASN A 73 0.55 -8.64 -18.21
N ALA A 74 1.56 -7.78 -18.30
CA ALA A 74 2.26 -7.19 -17.15
C ALA A 74 2.97 -8.18 -16.20
N LYS A 75 3.20 -9.43 -16.61
CA LYS A 75 3.95 -10.43 -15.82
C LYS A 75 5.47 -10.20 -15.81
N GLY A 76 6.00 -9.35 -16.70
CA GLY A 76 7.43 -9.02 -16.74
C GLY A 76 8.31 -9.90 -17.62
N GLY A 77 7.75 -10.88 -18.34
CA GLY A 77 8.52 -11.73 -19.27
C GLY A 77 7.86 -13.08 -19.53
N LYS A 78 8.50 -13.93 -20.33
CA LYS A 78 8.16 -15.36 -20.44
C LYS A 78 8.94 -16.12 -19.36
N GLY A 79 8.29 -17.05 -18.66
CA GLY A 79 8.95 -17.90 -17.64
C GLY A 79 9.13 -17.26 -16.25
N VAL A 80 8.40 -16.18 -15.94
CA VAL A 80 8.46 -15.53 -14.61
C VAL A 80 7.88 -16.46 -13.55
N LYS A 81 8.69 -16.78 -12.54
CA LYS A 81 8.29 -17.53 -11.34
C LYS A 81 8.10 -16.58 -10.17
N MET A 82 7.11 -16.85 -9.33
CA MET A 82 6.90 -16.10 -8.09
C MET A 82 8.03 -16.44 -7.10
N CYS A 83 8.59 -15.44 -6.45
CA CYS A 83 9.55 -15.69 -5.38
C CYS A 83 8.82 -16.17 -4.12
N GLU A 84 9.15 -17.37 -3.65
CA GLU A 84 8.54 -17.96 -2.44
C GLU A 84 8.86 -17.20 -1.15
N LYS A 85 9.93 -16.40 -1.13
CA LYS A 85 10.33 -15.63 0.06
C LYS A 85 9.56 -14.32 0.25
N CYS A 86 9.01 -13.75 -0.83
CA CYS A 86 8.30 -12.47 -0.78
C CYS A 86 6.93 -12.49 -1.47
N ASP A 87 6.52 -13.64 -2.03
CA ASP A 87 5.31 -13.82 -2.83
C ASP A 87 5.18 -12.78 -3.96
N GLY A 88 6.30 -12.41 -4.57
CA GLY A 88 6.33 -11.40 -5.64
C GLY A 88 6.17 -9.95 -5.16
N ARG A 89 6.13 -9.67 -3.85
CA ARG A 89 6.04 -8.31 -3.30
C ARG A 89 7.38 -7.56 -3.31
N GLY A 90 8.50 -8.26 -3.51
CA GLY A 90 9.85 -7.66 -3.54
C GLY A 90 10.38 -7.20 -2.19
N MET A 91 9.62 -7.38 -1.10
CA MET A 91 10.00 -7.03 0.27
C MET A 91 9.73 -8.23 1.20
N SER A 92 10.57 -8.40 2.21
CA SER A 92 10.44 -9.41 3.26
C SER A 92 10.55 -8.75 4.64
N ILE A 93 9.91 -9.33 5.66
CA ILE A 93 9.94 -8.80 7.03
C ILE A 93 11.03 -9.55 7.79
N LYS A 94 12.00 -8.82 8.33
CA LYS A 94 13.03 -9.35 9.22
C LYS A 94 12.79 -8.83 10.63
N ILE A 95 12.66 -9.74 11.59
CA ILE A 95 12.57 -9.38 13.01
C ILE A 95 14.00 -9.14 13.51
N VAL A 96 14.27 -7.94 14.02
CA VAL A 96 15.59 -7.55 14.54
C VAL A 96 15.44 -7.21 16.02
N GLN A 97 16.24 -7.85 16.86
CA GLN A 97 16.32 -7.52 18.28
C GLN A 97 17.34 -6.40 18.47
N ILE A 98 16.89 -5.27 19.01
CA ILE A 98 17.72 -4.06 19.22
C ILE A 98 18.16 -3.96 20.70
N GLY A 99 17.53 -4.70 21.60
CA GLY A 99 17.92 -4.77 23.01
C GLY A 99 17.19 -5.87 23.78
N PRO A 100 17.45 -6.01 25.10
CA PRO A 100 16.72 -6.96 25.95
C PRO A 100 15.22 -6.67 25.92
N GLY A 101 14.42 -7.63 25.44
CA GLY A 101 12.96 -7.50 25.35
C GLY A 101 12.43 -6.61 24.21
N ILE A 102 13.29 -6.00 23.38
CA ILE A 102 12.85 -5.09 22.30
C ILE A 102 13.14 -5.71 20.93
N ILE A 103 12.08 -6.12 20.24
CA ILE A 103 12.12 -6.60 18.85
C ILE A 103 11.41 -5.61 17.91
N THR A 104 11.98 -5.40 16.73
CA THR A 104 11.36 -4.58 15.68
C THR A 104 11.18 -5.39 14.40
N GLN A 105 10.10 -5.11 13.67
CA GLN A 105 9.86 -5.68 12.34
C GLN A 105 10.38 -4.72 11.28
N GLN A 106 11.51 -5.07 10.67
CA GLN A 106 12.11 -4.27 9.60
C GLN A 106 11.69 -4.84 8.23
N GLN A 107 11.15 -4.00 7.35
CA GLN A 107 10.93 -4.38 5.95
C GLN A 107 12.25 -4.26 5.19
N VAL A 108 12.76 -5.38 4.68
CA VAL A 108 14.00 -5.46 3.91
C VAL A 108 13.69 -5.85 2.46
N PRO A 109 14.39 -5.27 1.46
CA PRO A 109 14.25 -5.70 0.08
C PRO A 109 14.57 -7.19 -0.02
N CYS A 110 13.73 -7.92 -0.74
CA CYS A 110 13.97 -9.33 -0.97
C CYS A 110 15.14 -9.50 -1.95
N SER A 111 16.00 -10.47 -1.69
CA SER A 111 17.17 -10.76 -2.55
C SER A 111 16.83 -11.43 -3.88
N CYS A 112 15.54 -11.70 -4.16
CA CYS A 112 15.11 -12.13 -5.47
C CYS A 112 15.34 -11.01 -6.49
N LYS A 113 15.89 -11.35 -7.66
CA LYS A 113 16.03 -10.40 -8.78
C LYS A 113 14.64 -9.91 -9.19
N THR A 114 14.29 -8.71 -8.76
CA THR A 114 13.04 -8.07 -9.15
C THR A 114 13.20 -7.50 -10.56
N GLY A 115 12.67 -8.22 -11.56
CA GLY A 115 12.32 -7.60 -12.84
C GLY A 115 13.34 -7.66 -13.97
N GLU A 116 14.38 -8.49 -13.91
CA GLU A 116 15.24 -8.76 -15.08
C GLU A 116 15.32 -10.27 -15.30
N THR A 117 14.69 -10.75 -16.37
CA THR A 117 14.82 -12.13 -16.83
C THR A 117 16.19 -12.33 -17.49
N TYR A 118 16.67 -13.57 -17.45
CA TYR A 118 17.61 -14.09 -18.46
C TYR A 118 17.04 -13.92 -19.88
#